data_AF-A0A2T7Q2D5-F1
#
_entry.id   AF-A0A2T7Q2D5-F1
#
_cell.length_a   1.000
_cell.length_b   1.000
_cell.length_c   1.000
_cell.angle_alpha   90.00
_cell.angle_beta   90.00
_cell.angle_gamma   90.00
#
_symmetry.space_group_name_H-M   'P 1'
#
loop_
_entity.id
_entity.type
_entity.pdbx_description
1 polymer ?
#
loop_
_entity_poly.entity_id
_entity_poly.type
_entity_poly.pdbx_seq_one_letter_code
_entity_poly.pdbx_strand_id
1 'polypeptide(L)'
;MNKGADANFAFAKTGENALHYAISKTGEMSERTEIVKILIAAGTDVNKKTIAGEPTLCFMREAYLKGETPLHRAAAYANAAIIKMLLDAGAAPVAKDANGDTPVSWGSWHLRNADILRLLLYEGVPGIR
;
A
#
# COMPACT_ATOMS: atom_id res chain seq x y z
N MET A 1 -1.70 -31.94 -7.04
CA MET A 1 -0.81 -31.29 -6.04
C MET A 1 -1.15 -29.80 -6.00
N ASN A 2 -2.22 -29.43 -5.27
CA ASN A 2 -2.69 -28.05 -5.20
C ASN A 2 -2.18 -27.41 -3.91
N LYS A 3 -0.91 -27.01 -3.90
CA LYS A 3 -0.37 -26.12 -2.85
C LYS A 3 -0.27 -24.73 -3.49
N GLY A 4 -1.41 -24.06 -3.58
CA GLY A 4 -1.44 -22.65 -4.01
C GLY A 4 -0.55 -21.81 -3.10
N ALA A 5 0.06 -20.76 -3.65
CA ALA A 5 0.83 -19.82 -2.86
C ALA A 5 -0.08 -19.14 -1.82
N ASP A 6 0.42 -18.95 -0.60
CA ASP A 6 -0.30 -18.22 0.44
C ASP A 6 -0.35 -16.73 0.09
N ALA A 7 -1.54 -16.24 -0.23
CA ALA A 7 -1.79 -14.83 -0.57
C ALA A 7 -1.54 -13.88 0.61
N ASN A 8 -1.52 -14.39 1.84
CA ASN A 8 -1.22 -13.65 3.06
C ASN A 8 0.24 -13.77 3.50
N PHE A 9 1.09 -14.42 2.69
CA PHE A 9 2.50 -14.49 2.97
C PHE A 9 3.08 -13.07 3.18
N ALA A 10 3.72 -12.90 4.33
CA ALA A 10 4.47 -11.71 4.67
C ALA A 10 5.85 -12.11 5.18
N PHE A 11 6.87 -11.37 4.81
CA PHE A 11 8.22 -11.62 5.29
C PHE A 11 8.29 -11.35 6.79
N ALA A 12 8.62 -12.38 7.59
CA ALA A 12 8.63 -12.27 9.05
C ALA A 12 9.56 -11.17 9.58
N LYS A 13 10.64 -10.87 8.85
CA LYS A 13 11.61 -9.83 9.22
C LYS A 13 11.11 -8.42 8.94
N THR A 14 10.42 -8.20 7.81
CA THR A 14 10.05 -6.84 7.36
C THR A 14 8.55 -6.54 7.50
N GLY A 15 7.72 -7.55 7.71
CA GLY A 15 6.25 -7.44 7.69
C GLY A 15 5.66 -7.18 6.30
N GLU A 16 6.50 -7.05 5.27
CA GLU A 16 6.05 -6.78 3.90
C GLU A 16 5.32 -7.98 3.32
N ASN A 17 4.18 -7.73 2.68
CA ASN A 17 3.39 -8.72 1.94
C ASN A 17 3.45 -8.46 0.42
N ALA A 18 2.76 -9.27 -0.38
CA ALA A 18 2.76 -9.13 -1.84
C ALA A 18 2.30 -7.74 -2.33
N LEU A 19 1.32 -7.10 -1.66
CA LEU A 19 0.82 -5.77 -2.02
C LEU A 19 1.89 -4.67 -1.87
N HIS A 20 2.68 -4.73 -0.80
CA HIS A 20 3.79 -3.81 -0.55
C HIS A 20 4.78 -3.76 -1.73
N TYR A 21 5.04 -4.90 -2.38
CA TYR A 21 5.93 -4.99 -3.54
C TYR A 21 5.23 -4.63 -4.85
N ALA A 22 4.03 -5.14 -5.09
CA ALA A 22 3.29 -4.90 -6.33
C ALA A 22 3.05 -3.41 -6.59
N ILE A 23 2.84 -2.64 -5.52
CA ILE A 23 2.62 -1.19 -5.56
C ILE A 23 3.90 -0.40 -5.84
N SER A 24 5.05 -0.89 -5.37
CA SER A 24 6.30 -0.11 -5.37
C SER A 24 7.20 -0.42 -6.58
N LYS A 25 7.01 -1.53 -7.28
CA LYS A 25 7.88 -1.91 -8.41
C LYS A 25 7.64 -1.11 -9.70
N THR A 26 8.73 -0.85 -10.42
CA THR A 26 8.82 -0.02 -11.66
C THR A 26 8.43 -0.75 -12.96
N GLY A 27 7.48 -1.70 -12.93
CA GLY A 27 6.96 -2.36 -14.14
C GLY A 27 5.89 -1.54 -14.88
N GLU A 28 5.23 -2.15 -15.87
CA GLU A 28 4.09 -1.54 -16.58
C GLU A 28 2.89 -1.29 -15.62
N MET A 29 2.24 -0.13 -15.75
CA MET A 29 1.17 0.28 -14.81
C MET A 29 -0.13 -0.53 -14.97
N SER A 30 -0.42 -0.97 -16.19
CA SER A 30 -1.56 -1.86 -16.49
C SER A 30 -1.42 -3.20 -15.80
N GLU A 31 -0.23 -3.80 -15.87
CA GLU A 31 0.09 -5.07 -15.23
C GLU A 31 0.02 -4.97 -13.70
N ARG A 32 0.52 -3.87 -13.11
CA ARG A 32 0.40 -3.62 -11.66
C ARG A 32 -1.05 -3.65 -11.18
N THR A 33 -1.95 -3.03 -11.94
CA THR A 33 -3.37 -2.93 -11.56
C THR A 33 -4.00 -4.32 -11.49
N GLU A 34 -3.73 -5.17 -12.49
CA GLU A 34 -4.25 -6.54 -12.50
C GLU A 34 -3.64 -7.41 -11.39
N ILE A 35 -2.33 -7.27 -11.13
CA ILE A 35 -1.67 -7.98 -10.02
C ILE A 35 -2.30 -7.60 -8.68
N VAL A 36 -2.49 -6.30 -8.42
CA VAL A 36 -3.12 -5.83 -7.17
C VAL A 36 -4.53 -6.39 -7.03
N LYS A 37 -5.31 -6.38 -8.12
CA LYS A 37 -6.67 -6.94 -8.14
C LYS A 37 -6.69 -8.43 -7.81
N ILE A 38 -5.78 -9.22 -8.39
CA ILE A 38 -5.65 -10.66 -8.11
C ILE A 38 -5.28 -10.89 -6.64
N LEU A 39 -4.34 -10.11 -6.09
CA LEU A 39 -3.91 -10.25 -4.70
C LEU A 39 -5.04 -9.91 -3.71
N ILE A 40 -5.79 -8.83 -3.96
CA ILE A 40 -6.97 -8.48 -3.16
C ILE A 40 -8.01 -9.60 -3.23
N ALA A 41 -8.32 -10.10 -4.43
CA ALA A 41 -9.27 -11.20 -4.62
C ALA A 41 -8.83 -12.51 -3.94
N ALA A 42 -7.52 -12.72 -3.80
CA ALA A 42 -6.95 -13.85 -3.08
C ALA A 42 -7.00 -13.68 -1.54
N GLY A 43 -7.50 -12.55 -1.04
CA GLY A 43 -7.67 -12.30 0.39
C GLY A 43 -6.42 -11.84 1.11
N THR A 44 -5.49 -11.17 0.41
CA THR A 44 -4.33 -10.54 1.05
C THR A 44 -4.77 -9.45 2.02
N ASP A 45 -4.20 -9.43 3.22
CA ASP A 45 -4.40 -8.36 4.21
C ASP A 45 -3.93 -7.00 3.67
N VAL A 46 -4.89 -6.16 3.28
CA VAL A 46 -4.67 -4.80 2.74
C VAL A 46 -4.20 -3.80 3.80
N ASN A 47 -4.30 -4.16 5.09
CA ASN A 47 -3.93 -3.31 6.22
C ASN A 47 -2.64 -3.76 6.92
N LYS A 48 -1.97 -4.80 6.40
CA LYS A 48 -0.72 -5.30 6.95
C LYS A 48 0.29 -4.16 7.08
N LYS A 49 0.82 -3.95 8.30
CA LYS A 49 1.90 -3.00 8.52
C LYS A 49 3.25 -3.69 8.34
N THR A 50 4.22 -2.98 7.78
CA THR A 50 5.63 -3.37 7.85
C THR A 50 6.14 -3.30 9.28
N ILE A 51 7.35 -3.81 9.52
CA ILE A 51 8.05 -3.73 10.80
C ILE A 51 8.98 -2.53 10.74
N ALA A 52 8.75 -1.54 11.60
CA ALA A 52 9.54 -0.31 11.60
C ALA A 52 11.01 -0.55 12.00
N GLY A 53 11.92 0.21 11.40
CA GLY A 53 13.36 0.13 11.71
C GLY A 53 14.11 -0.99 10.98
N GLU A 54 13.42 -1.81 10.19
CA GLU A 54 14.04 -2.81 9.32
C GLU A 54 14.32 -2.23 7.93
N PRO A 55 15.42 -2.58 7.25
CA PRO A 55 15.69 -2.10 5.91
C PRO A 55 14.67 -2.68 4.93
N THR A 56 14.16 -1.84 4.04
CA THR A 56 13.25 -2.31 2.98
C THR A 56 13.97 -3.23 2.00
N LEU A 57 13.26 -4.24 1.50
CA LEU A 57 13.75 -5.09 0.41
C LEU A 57 13.49 -4.47 -0.98
N CYS A 58 12.80 -3.32 -1.05
CA CYS A 58 12.54 -2.62 -2.31
C CYS A 58 13.74 -1.78 -2.80
N PHE A 59 13.65 -1.26 -4.03
CA PHE A 59 14.75 -0.63 -4.78
C PHE A 59 15.41 0.57 -4.09
N MET A 60 14.75 1.19 -3.10
CA MET A 60 15.35 2.18 -2.22
C MET A 60 16.17 1.50 -1.12
N ARG A 61 17.18 0.70 -1.52
CA ARG A 61 18.17 0.15 -0.59
C ARG A 61 18.71 1.33 0.22
N GLU A 62 18.66 1.21 1.56
CA GLU A 62 18.94 2.24 2.60
C GLU A 62 17.73 2.98 3.18
N ALA A 63 16.52 2.81 2.64
CA ALA A 63 15.31 3.28 3.33
C ALA A 63 14.86 2.26 4.40
N TYR A 64 14.65 2.74 5.63
CA TYR A 64 14.06 1.95 6.70
C TYR A 64 12.54 1.98 6.62
N LEU A 65 11.94 0.81 6.85
CA LEU A 65 10.51 0.64 6.99
C LEU A 65 10.00 1.47 8.17
N LYS A 66 8.80 2.01 8.01
CA LYS A 66 8.18 2.91 8.99
C LYS A 66 6.92 2.30 9.56
N GLY A 67 6.66 1.02 9.40
CA GLY A 67 5.35 0.46 9.77
C GLY A 67 4.23 0.95 8.86
N GLU A 68 4.57 1.25 7.61
CA GLU A 68 3.61 1.68 6.60
C GLU A 68 2.72 0.52 6.16
N THR A 69 1.54 0.85 5.63
CA THR A 69 0.60 -0.10 5.01
C THR A 69 0.73 -0.07 3.48
N PRO A 70 0.13 -1.03 2.74
CA PRO A 70 0.03 -0.94 1.29
C PRO A 70 -0.51 0.41 0.79
N LEU A 71 -1.48 0.99 1.50
CA LEU A 71 -2.08 2.28 1.13
C LEU A 71 -1.11 3.46 1.27
N HIS A 72 -0.16 3.43 2.21
CA HIS A 72 0.90 4.44 2.30
C HIS A 72 1.79 4.42 1.05
N ARG A 73 2.22 3.23 0.63
CA ARG A 73 3.01 3.08 -0.60
C ARG A 73 2.21 3.46 -1.83
N ALA A 74 0.92 3.15 -1.87
CA ALA A 74 0.05 3.53 -2.98
C ALA A 74 -0.10 5.05 -3.08
N ALA A 75 -0.25 5.73 -1.94
CA ALA A 75 -0.30 7.17 -1.88
C ALA A 75 1.01 7.81 -2.39
N ALA A 76 2.17 7.19 -2.18
CA ALA A 76 3.43 7.71 -2.71
C ALA A 76 3.65 7.38 -4.20
N TYR A 77 3.30 6.17 -4.67
CA TYR A 77 3.81 5.66 -5.95
C TYR A 77 2.75 5.18 -6.95
N ALA A 78 1.52 4.89 -6.50
CA ALA A 78 0.50 4.28 -7.35
C ALA A 78 -0.50 5.30 -7.93
N ASN A 79 -1.21 4.89 -8.98
CA ASN A 79 -2.28 5.69 -9.57
C ASN A 79 -3.58 5.65 -8.74
N ALA A 80 -4.57 6.46 -9.14
CA ALA A 80 -5.87 6.53 -8.47
C ALA A 80 -6.64 5.21 -8.50
N ALA A 81 -6.47 4.39 -9.55
CA ALA A 81 -7.15 3.10 -9.67
C ALA A 81 -6.71 2.12 -8.57
N ILE A 82 -5.40 1.99 -8.32
CA ILE A 82 -4.86 1.14 -7.25
C ILE A 82 -5.29 1.65 -5.88
N ILE A 83 -5.23 2.97 -5.65
CA ILE A 83 -5.68 3.55 -4.38
C ILE A 83 -7.16 3.23 -4.14
N LYS A 84 -8.00 3.42 -5.16
CA LYS A 84 -9.43 3.12 -5.07
C LYS A 84 -9.69 1.64 -4.79
N MET A 85 -9.00 0.72 -5.48
CA MET A 85 -9.12 -0.71 -5.20
C MET A 85 -8.75 -1.08 -3.76
N LEU A 86 -7.70 -0.47 -3.19
CA LEU A 86 -7.33 -0.70 -1.80
C LEU A 86 -8.38 -0.16 -0.83
N LEU A 87 -8.89 1.05 -1.06
CA LEU A 87 -9.95 1.66 -0.24
C LEU A 87 -11.24 0.83 -0.29
N ASP A 88 -11.66 0.42 -1.49
CA ASP A 88 -12.83 -0.44 -1.71
C ASP A 88 -12.67 -1.81 -1.01
N ALA A 89 -11.43 -2.29 -0.89
CA ALA A 89 -11.08 -3.50 -0.14
C ALA A 89 -10.94 -3.31 1.39
N GLY A 90 -11.25 -2.12 1.91
CA GLY A 90 -11.23 -1.82 3.34
C GLY A 90 -9.86 -1.40 3.89
N ALA A 91 -8.96 -0.89 3.04
CA ALA A 91 -7.72 -0.30 3.52
C ALA A 91 -8.00 0.94 4.39
N ALA A 92 -7.35 1.01 5.55
CA ALA A 92 -7.50 2.07 6.53
C ALA A 92 -6.80 3.37 6.06
N PRO A 93 -7.54 4.42 5.69
CA PRO A 93 -6.99 5.63 5.08
C PRO A 93 -6.35 6.59 6.07
N VAL A 94 -6.65 6.40 7.36
CA VAL A 94 -6.09 7.17 8.48
C VAL A 94 -5.12 6.34 9.32
N ALA A 95 -4.70 5.17 8.81
CA ALA A 95 -3.68 4.37 9.47
C ALA A 95 -2.39 5.19 9.61
N LYS A 96 -1.78 5.13 10.80
CA LYS A 96 -0.53 5.83 11.08
C LYS A 96 0.66 4.88 10.99
N ASP A 97 1.71 5.30 10.32
CA ASP A 97 3.03 4.68 10.41
C ASP A 97 3.70 5.02 11.77
N ALA A 98 4.95 4.61 11.96
CA ALA A 98 5.72 4.78 13.18
C ALA A 98 6.14 6.24 13.45
N ASN A 99 6.13 7.10 12.43
CA ASN A 99 6.33 8.54 12.58
C ASN A 99 5.01 9.29 12.84
N GLY A 100 3.88 8.57 12.81
CA GLY A 100 2.56 9.17 12.91
C GLY A 100 1.99 9.66 11.58
N ASP A 101 2.68 9.38 10.47
CA ASP A 101 2.25 9.81 9.14
C ASP A 101 1.13 8.91 8.61
N THR A 102 0.24 9.53 7.85
CA THR A 102 -0.90 8.86 7.21
C THR A 102 -0.61 8.65 5.72
N PRO A 103 -1.40 7.82 5.00
CA PRO A 103 -1.31 7.74 3.55
C PRO A 103 -1.38 9.11 2.86
N VAL A 104 -2.25 10.02 3.32
CA VAL A 104 -2.31 11.37 2.72
C VAL A 104 -1.03 12.17 2.99
N SER A 105 -0.43 12.07 4.19
CA SER A 105 0.87 12.69 4.49
C SER A 105 1.96 12.21 3.54
N TRP A 106 2.00 10.90 3.26
CA TRP A 106 2.93 10.31 2.29
C TRP A 106 2.69 10.85 0.87
N GLY A 107 1.44 10.98 0.45
CA GLY A 107 1.07 11.61 -0.83
C GLY A 107 1.53 13.07 -0.91
N SER A 108 1.42 13.83 0.18
CA SER A 108 1.90 15.22 0.24
C SER A 108 3.42 15.32 0.12
N TRP A 109 4.18 14.47 0.80
CA TRP A 109 5.66 14.46 0.70
C TRP A 109 6.17 14.17 -0.72
N HIS A 110 5.44 13.34 -1.46
CA HIS A 110 5.77 12.97 -2.84
C HIS A 110 5.16 13.92 -3.88
N LEU A 111 4.59 15.05 -3.44
CA LEU A 111 3.98 16.07 -4.31
C LEU A 111 2.97 15.47 -5.31
N ARG A 112 2.15 14.54 -4.82
CA ARG A 112 1.13 13.90 -5.66
C ARG A 112 0.07 14.91 -6.09
N ASN A 113 -0.58 14.61 -7.21
CA ASN A 113 -1.64 15.47 -7.73
C ASN A 113 -2.84 15.58 -6.76
N ALA A 114 -3.64 16.63 -6.96
CA ALA A 114 -4.78 16.91 -6.10
C ALA A 114 -5.83 15.79 -6.09
N ASP A 115 -6.00 15.06 -7.20
CA ASP A 115 -6.98 13.98 -7.29
C ASP A 115 -6.64 12.81 -6.37
N ILE A 116 -5.36 12.46 -6.26
CA ILE A 116 -4.88 11.43 -5.33
C ILE A 116 -5.12 11.87 -3.88
N LEU A 117 -4.82 13.13 -3.55
CA LEU A 117 -5.05 13.65 -2.20
C LEU A 117 -6.54 13.72 -1.87
N ARG A 118 -7.39 14.15 -2.81
CA ARG A 118 -8.85 14.15 -2.66
C ARG A 118 -9.38 12.73 -2.45
N LEU A 119 -8.91 11.76 -3.22
CA LEU A 119 -9.31 10.36 -3.08
C LEU A 119 -9.03 9.84 -1.67
N LEU A 120 -7.84 10.10 -1.13
CA LEU A 120 -7.45 9.67 0.21
C LEU A 120 -8.22 10.40 1.32
N LEU A 121 -8.56 11.69 1.13
CA LEU A 121 -9.28 12.50 2.11
C LEU A 121 -10.78 12.19 2.17
N TYR A 122 -11.43 11.99 1.02
CA TYR A 122 -12.90 11.97 0.94
C TYR A 122 -13.51 10.61 0.68
N GLU A 123 -12.84 9.71 -0.05
CA GLU A 123 -13.38 8.36 -0.31
C GLU A 123 -12.98 7.36 0.78
N GLY A 124 -11.94 7.67 1.57
CA GLY A 124 -11.48 6.81 2.64
C GLY A 124 -12.10 7.08 4.02
N VAL A 125 -12.49 8.31 4.33
CA VAL A 125 -12.87 8.69 5.70
C VAL A 125 -14.38 8.54 5.90
N PRO A 126 -14.87 7.61 6.73
CA PRO A 126 -16.29 7.53 7.06
C PRO A 126 -16.73 8.82 7.74
N GLY A 127 -17.65 9.58 7.14
CA GLY A 127 -18.28 10.76 7.75
C GLY A 127 -18.01 12.12 7.10
N ILE A 128 -17.35 12.18 5.92
CA ILE A 128 -17.15 13.43 5.16
C ILE A 128 -17.90 13.41 3.81
N ARG A 129 -18.99 12.63 3.70
CA ARG A 129 -19.91 12.66 2.56
C ARG A 129 -21.13 13.53 2.87
#